data_AF-S4RTB7-F1
#
_entry.id   AF-S4RTB7-F1
#
_cell.length_a   1.000
_cell.length_b   1.000
_cell.length_c   1.000
_cell.angle_alpha   90.00
_cell.angle_beta   90.00
_cell.angle_gamma   90.00
#
_symmetry.space_group_name_H-M   'P 1'
#
loop_
_entity.id
_entity.type
_entity.pdbx_description
1 polymer ?
#
loop_
_entity_poly.entity_id
_entity_poly.type
_entity_poly.pdbx_seq_one_letter_code
_entity_poly.pdbx_strand_id
1 'polypeptide(L)'
;MSFFTDSLIMFSSQIIFFGFGWLFFMRQLFKDYEVRRYLVQIVFSVTFAFSCTMFELIIFEILGVLNTSSRYFHWKLDLYVILIVLIFVVPFYIGFFVVSNIRLVQKRRLLCSVFLWVTFMYFFWKLGDP
;
A
#
# COMPACT_ATOMS: atom_id res chain seq x y z
N MET A 1 -22.04 19.23 3.73
CA MET A 1 -20.67 19.77 3.79
C MET A 1 -20.13 19.91 2.38
N SER A 2 -19.29 20.91 2.10
CA SER A 2 -18.69 21.06 0.78
C SER A 2 -17.76 19.86 0.52
N PHE A 3 -17.74 19.34 -0.71
CA PHE A 3 -16.84 18.24 -1.11
C PHE A 3 -15.37 18.49 -0.72
N PHE A 4 -14.97 19.76 -0.74
CA PHE A 4 -13.64 20.21 -0.34
C PHE A 4 -13.38 20.04 1.17
N THR A 5 -14.37 20.33 2.01
CA THR A 5 -14.28 20.11 3.47
C THR A 5 -14.13 18.63 3.78
N ASP A 6 -14.92 17.78 3.13
CA ASP A 6 -14.86 16.33 3.33
C ASP A 6 -13.50 15.77 2.88
N SER A 7 -12.98 16.25 1.75
CA SER A 7 -11.65 15.87 1.24
C SER A 7 -10.51 16.32 2.17
N LEU A 8 -10.61 17.51 2.75
CA LEU A 8 -9.63 17.99 3.73
C LEU A 8 -9.59 17.12 4.98
N ILE A 9 -10.77 16.71 5.49
CA ILE A 9 -10.86 15.83 6.66
C ILE A 9 -10.17 14.50 6.33
N MET A 10 -10.51 13.87 5.22
CA MET A 10 -9.92 12.58 4.80
C MET A 10 -8.41 12.69 4.60
N PHE A 11 -7.92 13.77 3.99
CA PHE A 11 -6.49 13.93 3.75
C PHE A 11 -5.72 14.17 5.06
N SER A 12 -6.33 14.92 5.99
CA SER A 12 -5.75 15.18 7.29
C SER A 12 -5.64 13.91 8.14
N SER A 13 -6.67 13.06 8.16
CA SER A 13 -6.63 11.78 8.85
C SER A 13 -5.65 10.82 8.20
N GLN A 14 -5.57 10.80 6.86
CA GLN A 14 -4.62 9.97 6.14
C GLN A 14 -3.16 10.33 6.48
N ILE A 15 -2.82 11.62 6.59
CA ILE A 15 -1.47 12.06 7.02
C ILE A 15 -1.19 11.59 8.46
N ILE A 16 -2.19 11.70 9.36
CA ILE A 16 -2.05 11.26 10.75
C ILE A 16 -1.81 9.75 10.80
N PHE A 17 -2.59 8.95 10.09
CA PHE A 17 -2.43 7.49 10.04
C PHE A 17 -1.11 7.08 9.38
N PHE A 18 -0.66 7.78 8.34
CA PHE A 18 0.65 7.55 7.75
C PHE A 18 1.78 7.85 8.75
N GLY A 19 1.69 8.99 9.46
CA GLY A 19 2.62 9.35 10.51
C GLY A 19 2.65 8.32 11.64
N PHE A 20 1.48 7.86 12.09
CA PHE A 20 1.36 6.83 13.12
C PHE A 20 1.93 5.48 12.67
N GLY A 21 1.60 5.05 11.44
CA GLY A 21 2.14 3.84 10.83
C GLY A 21 3.66 3.90 10.67
N TRP A 22 4.20 5.07 10.31
CA TRP A 22 5.64 5.31 10.24
C TRP A 22 6.31 5.24 11.62
N LEU A 23 5.72 5.87 12.63
CA LEU A 23 6.20 5.86 14.01
C LEU A 23 6.15 4.46 14.62
N PHE A 24 5.05 3.73 14.41
CA PHE A 24 4.88 2.34 14.84
C PHE A 24 5.91 1.43 14.19
N PHE A 25 6.13 1.58 12.88
CA PHE A 25 7.17 0.82 12.18
C PHE A 25 8.58 1.13 12.70
N MET A 26 8.90 2.42 12.89
CA MET A 26 10.21 2.85 13.42
C MET A 26 10.46 2.38 14.85
N ARG A 27 9.44 2.36 15.72
CA ARG A 27 9.61 2.05 17.14
C ARG A 27 9.48 0.56 17.48
N GLN A 28 8.55 -0.16 16.82
CA GLN A 28 8.16 -1.51 17.23
C GLN A 28 8.78 -2.61 16.36
N LEU A 29 8.93 -2.37 15.05
CA LEU A 29 9.30 -3.42 14.09
C LEU A 29 10.81 -3.51 13.83
N PHE A 30 11.56 -2.43 14.08
CA PHE A 30 12.98 -2.28 13.71
C PHE A 30 13.93 -2.07 14.90
N LYS A 31 13.55 -2.48 16.12
CA LYS A 31 14.53 -2.51 17.23
C LYS A 31 15.72 -3.43 16.90
N ASP A 32 15.52 -4.46 16.06
CA ASP A 32 16.52 -5.50 15.74
C ASP A 32 16.74 -5.79 14.24
N TYR A 33 16.15 -5.03 13.30
CA TYR A 33 16.33 -5.30 11.85
C TYR A 33 17.40 -4.41 11.21
N GLU A 34 18.59 -4.97 10.99
CA GLU A 34 19.78 -4.29 10.43
C GLU A 34 19.66 -3.87 8.94
N VAL A 35 18.56 -4.20 8.25
CA VAL A 35 18.40 -3.93 6.81
C VAL A 35 17.42 -2.78 6.55
N ARG A 36 17.90 -1.55 6.72
CA ARG A 36 17.14 -0.29 6.58
C ARG A 36 16.84 0.04 5.11
N ARG A 37 15.93 -0.70 4.46
CA ARG A 37 15.43 -0.34 3.12
C ARG A 37 14.23 0.58 3.24
N TYR A 38 14.47 1.88 3.08
CA TYR A 38 13.48 2.96 3.14
C TYR A 38 12.22 2.68 2.29
N LEU A 39 12.37 2.05 1.12
CA LEU A 39 11.24 1.74 0.23
C LEU A 39 10.24 0.75 0.85
N VAL A 40 10.70 -0.29 1.54
CA VAL A 40 9.81 -1.29 2.16
C VAL A 40 9.00 -0.66 3.29
N GLN A 41 9.66 0.23 4.04
CA GLN A 41 9.02 0.99 5.09
C GLN A 41 7.93 1.91 4.54
N ILE A 42 8.20 2.66 3.47
CA ILE A 42 7.18 3.49 2.81
C ILE A 42 6.01 2.63 2.38
N VAL A 43 6.25 1.53 1.66
CA VAL A 43 5.17 0.66 1.14
C VAL A 43 4.31 0.13 2.28
N PHE A 44 4.92 -0.30 3.38
CA PHE A 44 4.18 -0.73 4.56
C PHE A 44 3.35 0.40 5.17
N SER A 45 3.95 1.55 5.48
CA SER A 45 3.26 2.67 6.11
C SER A 45 2.14 3.23 5.23
N VAL A 46 2.32 3.25 3.90
CA VAL A 46 1.29 3.62 2.92
C VAL A 46 0.13 2.61 2.96
N THR A 47 0.42 1.31 2.90
CA THR A 47 -0.62 0.25 2.94
C THR A 47 -1.40 0.30 4.25
N PHE A 48 -0.71 0.51 5.37
CA PHE A 48 -1.32 0.68 6.69
C PHE A 48 -2.23 1.92 6.74
N ALA A 49 -1.76 3.07 6.23
CA ALA A 49 -2.56 4.29 6.20
C ALA A 49 -3.85 4.13 5.38
N PHE A 50 -3.79 3.51 4.19
CA PHE A 50 -4.97 3.21 3.39
C PHE A 50 -5.92 2.23 4.11
N SER A 51 -5.38 1.21 4.78
CA SER A 51 -6.20 0.29 5.59
C SER A 51 -6.94 1.00 6.73
N CYS A 52 -6.28 1.94 7.42
CA CYS A 52 -6.91 2.78 8.43
C CYS A 52 -7.95 3.73 7.84
N THR A 53 -7.68 4.30 6.66
CA THR A 53 -8.61 5.20 5.96
C THR A 53 -9.89 4.45 5.56
N MET A 54 -9.79 3.19 5.12
CA MET A 54 -10.96 2.34 4.86
C MET A 54 -11.80 2.11 6.10
N PHE A 55 -11.16 1.83 7.23
CA PHE A 55 -11.87 1.65 8.50
C PHE A 55 -12.55 2.95 8.96
N GLU A 56 -11.86 4.08 8.81
CA GLU A 56 -12.40 5.40 9.11
C GLU A 56 -13.61 5.75 8.23
N LEU A 57 -13.57 5.42 6.94
CA LEU A 57 -14.70 5.61 6.02
C LEU A 57 -15.95 4.82 6.45
N ILE A 58 -15.77 3.61 6.99
CA ILE A 58 -16.87 2.81 7.56
C ILE A 58 -17.43 3.48 8.81
N ILE A 59 -16.58 4.04 9.68
CA ILE A 59 -17.04 4.79 10.86
C ILE A 59 -17.84 6.02 10.44
N PHE A 60 -17.37 6.79 9.45
CA PHE A 60 -18.09 7.96 8.95
C PHE A 60 -19.38 7.61 8.22
N GLU A 61 -19.48 6.41 7.67
CA GLU A 61 -20.74 5.88 7.16
C GLU A 61 -21.77 5.68 8.28
N ILE A 62 -21.36 5.04 9.38
CA ILE A 62 -22.25 4.77 10.52
C ILE A 62 -22.67 6.07 11.22
N LEU A 63 -21.76 7.03 11.37
CA LEU A 63 -22.03 8.30 12.04
C LEU A 63 -22.76 9.32 11.16
N GLY A 64 -22.87 9.10 9.84
CA GLY A 64 -23.56 10.00 8.91
C GLY A 64 -22.88 11.38 8.75
N VAL A 65 -21.58 11.48 9.03
CA VAL A 65 -20.84 12.75 9.05
C VAL A 65 -20.49 13.25 7.64
N LEU A 66 -20.17 12.32 6.73
CA LEU A 66 -19.71 12.62 5.38
C LEU A 66 -20.85 12.57 4.36
N ASN A 67 -20.77 13.41 3.32
CA ASN A 67 -21.75 13.39 2.23
C ASN A 67 -21.65 12.07 1.43
N THR A 68 -22.78 11.45 1.11
CA THR A 68 -22.86 10.13 0.44
C THR A 68 -22.08 10.07 -0.87
N SER A 69 -22.12 11.15 -1.66
CA SER A 69 -21.39 11.22 -2.94
C SER A 69 -19.87 11.30 -2.75
N SER A 70 -19.41 12.05 -1.73
CA SER A 70 -17.99 12.19 -1.39
C SER A 70 -17.44 10.87 -0.85
N ARG A 71 -18.18 10.22 0.04
CA ARG A 71 -17.82 8.94 0.63
C ARG A 71 -17.60 7.85 -0.42
N TYR A 72 -18.52 7.74 -1.38
CA TYR A 72 -18.43 6.74 -2.44
C TYR A 72 -17.20 6.94 -3.33
N PHE A 73 -16.84 8.20 -3.61
CA PHE A 73 -15.62 8.53 -4.34
C PHE A 73 -14.36 8.11 -3.56
N HIS A 74 -14.27 8.50 -2.29
CA HIS A 74 -13.12 8.15 -1.44
C HIS A 74 -12.98 6.64 -1.24
N TRP A 75 -14.10 5.92 -1.09
CA TRP A 75 -14.09 4.47 -0.96
C TRP A 75 -13.56 3.77 -2.22
N LYS A 76 -14.04 4.18 -3.41
CA LYS A 76 -13.52 3.65 -4.67
C LYS A 76 -12.03 3.93 -4.83
N LEU A 77 -11.62 5.17 -4.59
CA LEU A 77 -10.23 5.58 -4.72
C LEU A 77 -9.33 4.75 -3.81
N ASP A 78 -9.68 4.62 -2.53
CA ASP A 78 -8.89 3.86 -1.56
C ASP A 78 -8.75 2.39 -1.99
N LEU A 79 -9.87 1.74 -2.34
CA LEU A 79 -9.86 0.37 -2.85
C LEU A 79 -8.96 0.18 -4.07
N TYR A 80 -9.04 1.08 -5.05
CA TYR A 80 -8.19 1.01 -6.24
C TYR A 80 -6.71 1.13 -5.87
N VAL A 81 -6.37 2.06 -4.97
CA VAL A 81 -4.97 2.26 -4.56
C VAL A 81 -4.45 1.05 -3.78
N ILE A 82 -5.23 0.52 -2.83
CA ILE A 82 -4.82 -0.67 -2.05
C ILE A 82 -4.65 -1.90 -2.95
N LEU A 83 -5.53 -2.08 -3.95
CA LEU A 83 -5.42 -3.16 -4.94
C LEU A 83 -4.15 -3.02 -5.78
N ILE A 84 -3.84 -1.82 -6.27
CA ILE A 84 -2.61 -1.57 -7.03
C ILE A 84 -1.38 -1.90 -6.18
N VAL A 85 -1.37 -1.46 -4.92
CA VAL A 85 -0.27 -1.74 -4.00
C VAL A 85 -0.10 -3.25 -3.78
N LEU A 86 -1.18 -3.96 -3.49
CA LEU A 86 -1.13 -5.39 -3.19
C LEU A 86 -0.79 -6.26 -4.40
N ILE A 87 -1.35 -5.95 -5.58
CA ILE A 87 -1.21 -6.80 -6.78
C ILE A 87 0.06 -6.47 -7.55
N PHE A 88 0.42 -5.19 -7.67
CA PHE A 88 1.55 -4.76 -8.49
C PHE A 88 2.81 -4.51 -7.66
N VAL A 89 2.68 -3.68 -6.64
CA VAL A 89 3.83 -3.12 -5.92
C VAL A 89 4.48 -4.16 -5.01
N VAL A 90 3.71 -4.84 -4.17
CA VAL A 90 4.23 -5.83 -3.21
C VAL A 90 4.96 -7.00 -3.91
N PRO A 91 4.39 -7.66 -4.95
CA PRO A 91 5.06 -8.77 -5.64
C PRO A 91 6.34 -8.33 -6.35
N PHE A 92 6.37 -7.11 -6.88
CA PHE A 92 7.58 -6.55 -7.48
C PHE A 92 8.71 -6.40 -6.44
N TYR A 93 8.38 -5.90 -5.25
CA TYR A 93 9.34 -5.76 -4.16
C TYR A 93 9.86 -7.11 -3.67
N ILE A 94 8.98 -8.10 -3.51
CA ILE A 94 9.39 -9.45 -3.11
C ILE A 94 10.31 -10.07 -4.17
N GLY A 95 9.95 -9.99 -5.45
CA GLY A 95 10.80 -10.46 -6.55
C GLY A 95 12.16 -9.75 -6.59
N PHE A 96 12.18 -8.44 -6.36
CA PHE A 96 13.42 -7.67 -6.26
C PHE A 96 14.29 -8.05 -5.06
N PHE A 97 13.66 -8.39 -3.93
CA PHE A 97 14.35 -8.86 -2.74
C PHE A 97 14.94 -10.26 -2.94
N VAL A 98 14.18 -11.19 -3.50
CA VAL A 98 14.65 -12.56 -3.80
C VAL A 98 15.86 -12.53 -4.74
N VAL A 99 15.80 -11.79 -5.84
CA VAL A 99 16.93 -11.67 -6.78
C VAL A 99 18.12 -10.95 -6.13
N SER A 100 17.87 -10.00 -5.23
CA SER A 100 18.92 -9.32 -4.46
C SER A 100 19.78 -10.26 -3.64
N ASN A 101 19.19 -11.36 -3.16
CA ASN A 101 19.86 -12.28 -2.27
C ASN A 101 20.80 -13.24 -3.04
N ILE A 102 20.57 -13.40 -4.34
CA ILE A 102 21.37 -14.27 -5.21
C ILE A 102 22.57 -13.48 -5.75
N ARG A 103 23.75 -13.71 -5.18
CA ARG A 103 25.03 -13.08 -5.59
C ARG A 103 25.34 -13.26 -7.09
N LEU A 104 24.87 -14.36 -7.70
CA LEU A 104 25.16 -14.72 -9.09
C LEU A 104 24.52 -13.76 -10.12
N VAL A 105 23.42 -13.09 -9.79
CA VAL A 105 22.58 -12.34 -10.75
C VAL A 105 22.71 -10.82 -10.55
N GLN A 106 23.71 -10.38 -9.78
CA GLN A 106 23.83 -8.99 -9.34
C GLN A 106 23.93 -7.97 -10.49
N LYS A 107 24.59 -8.32 -11.61
CA LYS A 107 24.66 -7.47 -12.81
C LYS A 107 23.34 -7.35 -13.59
N ARG A 108 22.45 -8.34 -13.49
CA ARG A 108 21.16 -8.39 -14.22
C ARG A 108 19.95 -8.39 -13.29
N ARG A 109 20.13 -7.91 -12.06
CA ARG A 109 19.14 -7.98 -10.99
C ARG A 109 17.79 -7.39 -11.39
N LEU A 110 17.79 -6.19 -11.98
CA LEU A 110 16.55 -5.53 -12.42
C LEU A 110 15.82 -6.35 -13.49
N LEU A 111 16.53 -6.86 -14.48
CA LEU A 111 15.93 -7.66 -15.56
C LEU A 111 15.30 -8.95 -15.02
N CYS A 112 15.99 -9.65 -14.12
CA CYS A 112 15.45 -10.89 -13.52
C CYS A 112 14.27 -10.62 -12.59
N SER A 113 14.27 -9.51 -11.85
CA SER A 113 13.13 -9.12 -11.02
C SER A 113 11.90 -8.75 -11.86
N VAL A 114 12.09 -8.03 -12.97
CA VAL A 114 11.02 -7.73 -13.93
C VAL A 114 10.49 -9.02 -14.54
N PHE A 115 11.36 -9.95 -14.94
CA PHE A 115 10.94 -11.24 -15.49
C PHE A 115 10.11 -12.07 -14.51
N LEU A 116 10.57 -12.18 -13.25
CA LEU A 116 9.82 -12.84 -12.18
C LEU A 116 8.47 -12.17 -11.94
N TRP A 117 8.44 -10.85 -11.97
CA TRP A 117 7.21 -10.08 -11.79
C TRP A 117 6.20 -10.29 -12.93
N VAL A 118 6.66 -10.25 -14.19
CA VAL A 118 5.80 -10.54 -15.35
C VAL A 118 5.28 -11.98 -15.29
N THR A 119 6.13 -12.93 -14.89
CA THR A 119 5.73 -14.33 -14.71
C THR A 119 4.65 -14.45 -13.63
N PHE A 120 4.83 -13.79 -12.48
CA PHE A 120 3.83 -13.73 -11.42
C PHE A 120 2.51 -13.14 -11.91
N MET A 121 2.54 -12.02 -12.64
CA MET A 121 1.34 -11.40 -13.20
C MET A 121 0.60 -12.31 -14.18
N TYR A 122 1.35 -13.05 -15.01
CA TYR A 122 0.77 -14.03 -15.92
C TYR A 122 0.05 -15.15 -15.15
N PHE A 123 0.66 -15.69 -14.09
CA PHE A 123 0.00 -16.68 -13.23
C PHE A 123 -1.22 -16.09 -12.51
N PHE A 124 -1.12 -14.86 -12.03
CA PHE A 124 -2.23 -14.17 -11.36
C PHE A 124 -3.42 -13.96 -12.29
N TRP A 125 -3.17 -13.53 -13.54
CA TRP A 125 -4.19 -13.46 -14.58
C TRP A 125 -4.80 -14.84 -14.82
N LYS A 126 -3.98 -15.85 -15.08
CA LYS A 126 -4.45 -17.18 -15.44
C LYS A 126 -5.22 -17.89 -14.33
N LEU A 127 -4.94 -17.57 -13.07
CA LEU A 127 -5.72 -18.04 -11.92
C LEU A 127 -7.06 -17.32 -11.79
N GLY A 128 -7.15 -16.07 -12.27
CA GLY A 128 -8.36 -15.26 -12.27
C GLY A 128 -9.28 -15.51 -13.46
N ASP A 129 -8.79 -16.15 -14.52
CA ASP A 129 -9.63 -16.64 -15.63
C ASP A 129 -10.39 -17.91 -15.18
N PRO A 130 -11.74 -17.90 -15.16
CA PRO A 130 -12.55 -19.05 -14.77
C PRO A 130 -12.52 -20.21 -15.79
#